data_AF-A0AAE1BZH6-F1
#
_entry.id   AF-A0AAE1BZH6-F1
#
_cell.length_a   1.000
_cell.length_b   1.000
_cell.length_c   1.000
_cell.angle_alpha   90.00
_cell.angle_beta   90.00
_cell.angle_gamma   90.00
#
_symmetry.space_group_name_H-M   'P 1'
#
loop_
_entity.id
_entity.type
_entity.pdbx_description
1 polymer ?
#
loop_
_entity_poly.entity_id
_entity_poly.type
_entity_poly.pdbx_seq_one_letter_code
_entity_poly.pdbx_strand_id
1 'polypeptide(L)'
;MSRHSPDACEATASRAYRPSRPALYPDIADTSHASPNAIEFFRKFYTLKSSDSPNIVDCYDPNQTEYYDSTLGLTAGANRSSLVATLRAIEAQWAETAPNDRSYPLRILGDTIHGAIVHAVDTPGLFGAEIRELSTFDFVNGTTSRQIDAWDARGNSVTSTLTGDPVYPDLGLPGLAERAAAEMGVVVDLLNTALSTGNATAAASLFSYDAVLEDMTLRLRVEGRSAITSYLNRTVQSLPYGEGTAVTHVLGSAMGGGYE
;
A
#
# COMPACT_ATOMS: atom_id res chain seq x y z
N MET A 1 19.78 -25.85 -3.04
CA MET A 1 18.44 -25.75 -3.64
C MET A 1 17.43 -25.74 -2.50
N SER A 2 17.10 -24.56 -1.99
CA SER A 2 16.05 -24.41 -0.98
C SER A 2 14.69 -24.63 -1.67
N ARG A 3 13.83 -25.48 -1.11
CA ARG A 3 12.49 -25.71 -1.66
C ARG A 3 11.68 -24.46 -1.36
N HIS A 4 11.27 -23.75 -2.41
CA HIS A 4 10.21 -22.73 -2.33
C HIS A 4 8.98 -23.43 -1.74
N SER A 5 8.50 -22.98 -0.58
CA SER A 5 7.25 -23.47 -0.01
C SER A 5 6.16 -22.50 -0.47
N PRO A 6 5.29 -22.89 -1.43
CA PRO A 6 4.21 -22.01 -1.91
C PRO A 6 3.26 -21.55 -0.78
N ASP A 7 3.27 -22.24 0.36
CA ASP A 7 2.40 -21.98 1.50
C ASP A 7 2.86 -20.83 2.43
N ALA A 8 4.00 -20.17 2.18
CA ALA A 8 4.63 -19.30 3.18
C ALA A 8 3.79 -18.07 3.57
N CYS A 9 3.04 -17.50 2.62
CA CYS A 9 2.17 -16.34 2.87
C CYS A 9 0.70 -16.58 2.52
N GLU A 10 0.31 -17.77 2.03
CA GLU A 10 -1.10 -18.09 1.83
C GLU A 10 -1.86 -17.97 3.17
N ALA A 11 -3.04 -17.34 3.14
CA ALA A 11 -3.92 -17.28 4.30
C ALA A 11 -4.49 -18.68 4.58
N THR A 12 -4.29 -19.20 5.79
CA THR A 12 -4.78 -20.53 6.18
C THR A 12 -5.98 -20.40 7.09
N ALA A 13 -7.05 -21.17 6.85
CA ALA A 13 -8.22 -21.17 7.75
C ALA A 13 -7.80 -21.43 9.22
N SER A 14 -8.15 -20.47 10.08
CA SER A 14 -7.58 -20.22 11.42
C SER A 14 -7.52 -21.42 12.38
N ARG A 15 -6.34 -21.60 13.00
CA ARG A 15 -6.20 -22.15 14.37
C ARG A 15 -5.87 -21.01 15.33
N ALA A 16 -6.45 -21.03 16.52
CA ALA A 16 -6.26 -20.01 17.54
C ALA A 16 -4.77 -19.77 17.88
N TYR A 17 -4.33 -18.52 17.69
CA TYR A 17 -2.97 -18.05 17.96
C TYR A 17 -2.70 -17.95 19.47
N ARG A 18 -1.51 -18.42 19.91
CA ARG A 18 -0.96 -18.21 21.26
C ARG A 18 0.43 -17.57 21.13
N PRO A 19 0.68 -16.35 21.62
CA PRO A 19 2.01 -15.79 21.60
C PRO A 19 2.84 -16.33 22.77
N SER A 20 4.00 -16.94 22.47
CA SER A 20 5.02 -17.32 23.47
C SER A 20 6.33 -16.54 23.32
N ARG A 21 6.36 -15.49 22.47
CA ARG A 21 7.49 -14.57 22.28
C ARG A 21 6.98 -13.12 22.28
N PRO A 22 7.81 -12.14 22.70
CA PRO A 22 7.51 -10.73 22.50
C PRO A 22 7.20 -10.48 21.02
N ALA A 23 6.20 -9.62 20.75
CA ALA A 23 5.87 -9.25 19.39
C ALA A 23 7.08 -8.56 18.74
N LEU A 24 7.34 -8.90 17.47
CA LEU A 24 8.49 -8.41 16.70
C LEU A 24 8.41 -6.89 16.43
N TYR A 25 7.17 -6.39 16.36
CA TYR A 25 6.78 -5.00 16.20
C TYR A 25 5.43 -4.77 16.94
N PRO A 26 4.99 -3.52 17.14
CA PRO A 26 3.69 -3.23 17.75
C PRO A 26 2.51 -3.77 16.92
N ASP A 27 1.67 -4.64 17.49
CA ASP A 27 0.41 -5.08 16.85
C ASP A 27 -0.69 -4.04 17.09
N ILE A 28 -0.63 -2.94 16.31
CA ILE A 28 -1.49 -1.76 16.48
C ILE A 28 -2.32 -1.42 15.24
N ALA A 29 -2.28 -2.27 14.21
CA ALA A 29 -2.95 -1.98 12.94
C ALA A 29 -4.47 -1.84 13.12
N ASP A 30 -5.02 -0.76 12.58
CA ASP A 30 -6.46 -0.64 12.36
C ASP A 30 -6.89 -1.63 11.27
N THR A 31 -7.67 -2.63 11.68
CA THR A 31 -8.11 -3.75 10.83
C THR A 31 -9.63 -3.78 10.68
N SER A 32 -10.32 -2.71 11.09
CA SER A 32 -11.78 -2.63 11.11
C SER A 32 -12.44 -2.76 9.72
N HIS A 33 -11.66 -2.51 8.65
CA HIS A 33 -12.11 -2.50 7.25
C HIS A 33 -11.32 -3.52 6.40
N ALA A 34 -10.76 -4.55 7.04
CA ALA A 34 -10.03 -5.64 6.39
C ALA A 34 -10.73 -6.99 6.58
N SER A 35 -10.65 -7.86 5.57
CA SER A 35 -11.05 -9.26 5.75
C SER A 35 -10.09 -10.02 6.69
N PRO A 36 -10.55 -11.08 7.37
CA PRO A 36 -9.68 -11.93 8.20
C PRO A 36 -8.46 -12.48 7.45
N ASN A 37 -8.63 -12.84 6.17
CA ASN A 37 -7.54 -13.37 5.34
C ASN A 37 -6.48 -12.31 5.04
N ALA A 38 -6.88 -11.06 4.76
CA ALA A 38 -5.92 -9.97 4.59
C ALA A 38 -5.17 -9.67 5.89
N ILE A 39 -5.85 -9.67 7.03
CA ILE A 39 -5.20 -9.47 8.34
C ILE A 39 -4.14 -10.55 8.57
N GLU A 40 -4.47 -11.82 8.30
CA GLU A 40 -3.51 -12.92 8.43
C GLU A 40 -2.34 -12.79 7.45
N PHE A 41 -2.63 -12.53 6.17
CA PHE A 41 -1.63 -12.34 5.13
C PHE A 41 -0.63 -11.24 5.52
N PHE A 42 -1.11 -10.04 5.86
CA PHE A 42 -0.22 -8.93 6.16
C PHE A 42 0.52 -9.10 7.49
N ARG A 43 -0.09 -9.75 8.49
CA ARG A 43 0.67 -10.14 9.69
C ARG A 43 1.83 -11.07 9.35
N LYS A 44 1.64 -12.05 8.45
CA LYS A 44 2.72 -12.92 7.97
C LYS A 44 3.75 -12.11 7.17
N PHE A 45 3.31 -11.31 6.21
CA PHE A 45 4.16 -10.46 5.36
C PHE A 45 5.09 -9.57 6.19
N TYR A 46 4.54 -8.77 7.10
CA TYR A 46 5.34 -7.86 7.93
C TYR A 46 6.15 -8.59 9.00
N THR A 47 5.72 -9.78 9.45
CA THR A 47 6.56 -10.65 10.29
C THR A 47 7.79 -11.13 9.54
N LEU A 48 7.62 -11.54 8.28
CA LEU A 48 8.74 -11.93 7.41
C LEU A 48 9.64 -10.72 7.13
N LYS A 49 9.08 -9.58 6.68
CA LYS A 49 9.82 -8.32 6.39
C LYS A 49 10.68 -7.87 7.58
N SER A 50 10.17 -8.03 8.80
CA SER A 50 10.82 -7.58 10.03
C SER A 50 11.68 -8.63 10.76
N SER A 51 11.77 -9.85 10.26
CA SER A 51 12.46 -10.95 10.97
C SER A 51 13.98 -10.84 10.88
N ASP A 52 14.71 -11.60 11.71
CA ASP A 52 16.18 -11.69 11.64
C ASP A 52 16.68 -12.34 10.32
N SER A 53 15.77 -12.89 9.51
CA SER A 53 16.08 -13.46 8.19
C SER A 53 14.93 -13.15 7.23
N PRO A 54 14.81 -11.90 6.76
CA PRO A 54 13.68 -11.47 5.97
C PRO A 54 13.48 -12.29 4.70
N ASN A 55 12.22 -12.57 4.38
CA ASN A 55 11.85 -13.38 3.23
C ASN A 55 10.42 -13.05 2.74
N ILE A 56 10.21 -11.83 2.26
CA ILE A 56 8.94 -11.39 1.66
C ILE A 56 8.78 -11.90 0.23
N VAL A 57 9.87 -12.33 -0.43
CA VAL A 57 9.83 -12.90 -1.79
C VAL A 57 8.82 -14.04 -1.93
N ASP A 58 8.66 -14.84 -0.88
CA ASP A 58 7.73 -15.97 -0.85
C ASP A 58 6.24 -15.54 -0.76
N CYS A 59 5.96 -14.25 -0.55
CA CYS A 59 4.60 -13.71 -0.58
C CYS A 59 4.15 -13.25 -1.98
N TYR A 60 5.06 -13.19 -2.95
CA TYR A 60 4.76 -12.77 -4.32
C TYR A 60 4.47 -13.96 -5.24
N ASP A 61 3.54 -13.78 -6.16
CA ASP A 61 3.18 -14.74 -7.20
C ASP A 61 4.45 -15.12 -7.99
N PRO A 62 4.66 -16.41 -8.30
CA PRO A 62 5.86 -16.87 -8.99
C PRO A 62 5.99 -16.31 -10.41
N ASN A 63 4.91 -15.80 -11.01
CA ASN A 63 4.92 -15.14 -12.31
C ASN A 63 5.09 -13.62 -12.20
N GLN A 64 5.07 -13.04 -11.00
CA GLN A 64 5.34 -11.61 -10.85
C GLN A 64 6.80 -11.31 -11.21
N THR A 65 6.97 -10.40 -12.16
CA THR A 65 8.29 -10.04 -12.70
C THR A 65 8.81 -8.71 -12.20
N GLU A 66 7.92 -7.88 -11.66
CA GLU A 66 8.20 -6.47 -11.36
C GLU A 66 7.61 -6.06 -10.00
N TYR A 67 8.24 -5.08 -9.37
CA TYR A 67 7.78 -4.35 -8.18
C TYR A 67 7.84 -2.86 -8.50
N TYR A 68 6.93 -2.06 -7.94
CA TYR A 68 6.83 -0.64 -8.26
C TYR A 68 6.95 0.24 -7.01
N ASP A 69 7.69 1.33 -7.14
CA ASP A 69 7.70 2.44 -6.19
C ASP A 69 7.31 3.70 -6.98
N SER A 70 6.09 4.18 -6.72
CA SER A 70 5.51 5.33 -7.42
C SER A 70 6.20 6.64 -7.04
N THR A 71 6.69 6.75 -5.81
CA THR A 71 7.39 7.93 -5.31
C THR A 71 8.74 8.13 -6.00
N LEU A 72 9.44 7.03 -6.29
CA LEU A 72 10.73 7.05 -6.97
C LEU A 72 10.62 6.90 -8.50
N GLY A 73 9.41 6.66 -9.03
CA GLY A 73 9.22 6.30 -10.45
C GLY A 73 9.98 5.03 -10.83
N LEU A 74 10.15 4.11 -9.88
CA LEU A 74 11.02 2.95 -10.00
C LEU A 74 10.21 1.69 -10.31
N THR A 75 10.72 0.91 -11.26
CA THR A 75 10.33 -0.48 -11.49
C THR A 75 11.52 -1.38 -11.18
N ALA A 76 11.38 -2.26 -10.20
CA ALA A 76 12.38 -3.26 -9.85
C ALA A 76 12.08 -4.60 -10.55
N GLY A 77 13.06 -5.11 -11.28
CA GLY A 77 12.96 -6.37 -12.00
C GLY A 77 12.56 -6.18 -13.46
N ALA A 78 13.16 -6.97 -14.36
CA ALA A 78 12.75 -7.12 -15.76
C ALA A 78 12.21 -8.54 -16.04
N ASN A 79 12.32 -9.42 -15.04
CA ASN A 79 11.86 -10.80 -15.01
C ASN A 79 11.91 -11.29 -13.55
N ARG A 80 11.24 -12.41 -13.27
CA ARG A 80 11.15 -12.99 -11.91
C ARG A 80 12.51 -13.15 -11.25
N SER A 81 13.51 -13.69 -11.96
CA SER A 81 14.85 -13.91 -11.39
C SER A 81 15.51 -12.60 -10.94
N SER A 82 15.40 -11.55 -11.74
CA SER A 82 15.95 -10.22 -11.39
C SER A 82 15.19 -9.56 -10.24
N LEU A 83 13.85 -9.68 -10.19
CA LEU A 83 13.05 -9.20 -9.07
C LEU A 83 13.48 -9.89 -7.77
N VAL A 84 13.54 -11.23 -7.79
CA VAL A 84 13.96 -12.03 -6.64
C VAL A 84 15.36 -11.64 -6.19
N ALA A 85 16.31 -11.49 -7.12
CA ALA A 85 17.67 -11.07 -6.78
C ALA A 85 17.72 -9.70 -6.10
N THR A 86 16.96 -8.72 -6.62
CA THR A 86 16.87 -7.38 -6.05
C THR A 86 16.28 -7.41 -4.64
N LEU A 87 15.13 -8.07 -4.44
CA LEU A 87 14.50 -8.16 -3.13
C LEU A 87 15.40 -8.87 -2.11
N ARG A 88 16.07 -9.96 -2.51
CA ARG A 88 17.01 -10.69 -1.64
C ARG A 88 18.22 -9.84 -1.24
N ALA A 89 18.72 -9.00 -2.14
CA ALA A 89 19.83 -8.10 -1.84
C ALA A 89 19.42 -7.05 -0.80
N ILE A 90 18.21 -6.49 -0.94
CA ILE A 90 17.64 -5.54 0.01
C ILE A 90 17.43 -6.22 1.38
N GLU A 91 16.82 -7.41 1.41
CA GLU A 91 16.60 -8.18 2.64
C GLU A 91 17.91 -8.50 3.37
N ALA A 92 18.96 -8.88 2.62
CA ALA A 92 20.27 -9.16 3.17
C ALA A 92 20.91 -7.90 3.76
N GLN A 93 20.77 -6.75 3.08
CA GLN A 93 21.24 -5.46 3.59
C GLN A 93 20.53 -5.13 4.91
N TRP A 94 19.21 -5.26 5.01
CA TRP A 94 18.48 -4.98 6.25
C TRP A 94 18.94 -5.87 7.41
N ALA A 95 19.11 -7.17 7.15
CA ALA A 95 19.58 -8.11 8.17
C ALA A 95 20.98 -7.75 8.70
N GLU A 96 21.85 -7.18 7.86
CA GLU A 96 23.20 -6.75 8.24
C GLU A 96 23.21 -5.39 8.93
N THR A 97 22.54 -4.39 8.35
CA THR A 97 22.71 -2.98 8.74
C THR A 97 21.65 -2.48 9.70
N ALA A 98 20.50 -3.15 9.80
CA ALA A 98 19.33 -2.67 10.53
C ALA A 98 18.61 -3.79 11.33
N PRO A 99 19.32 -4.63 12.12
CA PRO A 99 18.73 -5.83 12.75
C PRO A 99 17.64 -5.52 13.79
N ASN A 100 17.53 -4.29 14.27
CA ASN A 100 16.52 -3.85 15.24
C ASN A 100 15.40 -3.01 14.62
N ASP A 101 15.49 -2.71 13.32
CA ASP A 101 14.51 -1.92 12.60
C ASP A 101 13.41 -2.79 12.02
N ARG A 102 12.21 -2.24 11.90
CA ARG A 102 10.98 -2.99 11.65
C ARG A 102 10.13 -2.29 10.62
N SER A 103 9.40 -3.10 9.88
CA SER A 103 8.30 -2.71 9.01
C SER A 103 7.01 -3.26 9.58
N TYR A 104 5.99 -2.43 9.77
CA TYR A 104 4.71 -2.90 10.31
C TYR A 104 3.50 -2.08 9.86
N PRO A 105 2.32 -2.71 9.76
CA PRO A 105 1.12 -2.05 9.30
C PRO A 105 0.52 -1.17 10.41
N LEU A 106 0.03 0.00 10.01
CA LEU A 106 -0.76 0.92 10.83
C LEU A 106 -2.26 0.82 10.49
N ARG A 107 -2.60 0.50 9.23
CA ARG A 107 -3.97 0.25 8.79
C ARG A 107 -3.99 -0.71 7.61
N ILE A 108 -4.95 -1.62 7.59
CA ILE A 108 -5.19 -2.56 6.48
C ILE A 108 -6.63 -2.33 5.98
N LEU A 109 -6.79 -2.14 4.68
CA LEU A 109 -8.08 -1.90 4.02
C LEU A 109 -8.27 -2.89 2.87
N GLY A 110 -9.39 -3.63 2.86
CA GLY A 110 -9.73 -4.54 1.76
C GLY A 110 -9.46 -6.03 2.05
N ASP A 111 -9.20 -6.80 0.99
CA ASP A 111 -9.08 -8.26 1.10
C ASP A 111 -8.10 -8.87 0.08
N THR A 112 -7.87 -10.18 0.18
CA THR A 112 -6.96 -10.91 -0.71
C THR A 112 -7.63 -11.41 -1.99
N ILE A 113 -8.86 -10.98 -2.28
CA ILE A 113 -9.64 -11.38 -3.48
C ILE A 113 -9.72 -10.21 -4.47
N HIS A 114 -10.08 -9.04 -3.96
CA HIS A 114 -10.32 -7.80 -4.68
C HIS A 114 -9.15 -6.80 -4.58
N GLY A 115 -8.14 -7.10 -3.76
CA GLY A 115 -7.00 -6.23 -3.50
C GLY A 115 -7.08 -5.51 -2.15
N ALA A 116 -5.96 -4.95 -1.72
CA ALA A 116 -5.86 -4.27 -0.43
C ALA A 116 -4.93 -3.06 -0.47
N ILE A 117 -5.21 -2.08 0.38
CA ILE A 117 -4.30 -0.97 0.68
C ILE A 117 -3.78 -1.16 2.10
N VAL A 118 -2.48 -1.00 2.27
CA VAL A 118 -1.85 -0.99 3.59
C VAL A 118 -1.15 0.34 3.82
N HIS A 119 -1.52 1.01 4.91
CA HIS A 119 -0.69 2.07 5.45
C HIS A 119 0.31 1.41 6.40
N ALA A 120 1.59 1.52 6.12
CA ALA A 120 2.64 0.96 6.94
C ALA A 120 3.71 1.99 7.29
N VAL A 121 4.56 1.60 8.25
CA VAL A 121 5.76 2.35 8.60
C VAL A 121 6.97 1.44 8.50
N ASP A 122 8.01 1.95 7.86
CA ASP A 122 9.36 1.41 7.87
C ASP A 122 10.22 2.30 8.77
N THR A 123 10.80 1.71 9.83
CA THR A 123 11.64 2.48 10.77
C THR A 123 12.95 2.92 10.10
N PRO A 124 13.58 4.01 10.60
CA PRO A 124 14.65 4.69 9.87
C PRO A 124 15.83 3.83 9.41
N GLY A 125 16.21 2.79 10.14
CA GLY A 125 17.38 1.98 9.77
C GLY A 125 17.18 1.15 8.49
N LEU A 126 15.94 0.85 8.07
CA LEU A 126 15.68 0.08 6.85
C LEU A 126 16.05 0.86 5.58
N PHE A 127 15.80 2.18 5.56
CA PHE A 127 15.93 3.01 4.36
C PHE A 127 16.67 4.35 4.58
N GLY A 128 17.29 4.52 5.74
CA GLY A 128 17.99 5.77 6.13
C GLY A 128 17.08 6.90 6.58
N ALA A 129 15.75 6.74 6.50
CA ALA A 129 14.74 7.65 7.01
C ALA A 129 13.45 6.87 7.34
N GLU A 130 12.60 7.42 8.23
CA GLU A 130 11.25 6.86 8.44
C GLU A 130 10.46 7.01 7.13
N ILE A 131 9.89 5.91 6.65
CA ILE A 131 8.94 5.91 5.53
C ILE A 131 7.57 5.57 6.07
N ARG A 132 6.58 6.39 5.71
CA ARG A 132 5.16 6.08 5.88
C ARG A 132 4.57 5.87 4.50
N GLU A 133 4.26 4.62 4.21
CA GLU A 133 3.85 4.17 2.89
C GLU A 133 2.37 3.84 2.86
N LEU A 134 1.73 4.18 1.75
CA LEU A 134 0.49 3.58 1.29
C LEU A 134 0.87 2.61 0.17
N SER A 135 0.71 1.33 0.45
CA SER A 135 1.02 0.26 -0.48
C SER A 135 -0.25 -0.35 -1.03
N THR A 136 -0.41 -0.39 -2.35
CA THR A 136 -1.49 -1.13 -3.01
C THR A 136 -1.03 -2.55 -3.32
N PHE A 137 -1.90 -3.54 -3.10
CA PHE A 137 -1.63 -4.95 -3.32
C PHE A 137 -2.76 -5.58 -4.12
N ASP A 138 -2.41 -6.14 -5.28
CA ASP A 138 -3.28 -7.05 -6.03
C ASP A 138 -2.88 -8.49 -5.76
N PHE A 139 -3.85 -9.40 -5.88
CA PHE A 139 -3.65 -10.81 -5.55
C PHE A 139 -4.04 -11.75 -6.69
N VAL A 140 -3.26 -12.81 -6.85
CA VAL A 140 -3.59 -14.01 -7.63
C VAL A 140 -3.30 -15.22 -6.75
N ASN A 141 -4.31 -16.09 -6.61
CA ASN A 141 -4.22 -17.32 -5.81
C ASN A 141 -3.69 -17.10 -4.38
N GLY A 142 -4.07 -15.99 -3.74
CA GLY A 142 -3.65 -15.68 -2.36
C GLY A 142 -2.21 -15.17 -2.21
N THR A 143 -1.50 -14.93 -3.30
CA THR A 143 -0.17 -14.29 -3.33
C THR A 143 -0.24 -12.94 -4.01
N THR A 144 0.66 -12.03 -3.65
CA THR A 144 0.75 -10.70 -4.25
C THR A 144 1.16 -10.83 -5.71
N SER A 145 0.36 -10.32 -6.64
CA SER A 145 0.68 -10.31 -8.07
C SER A 145 1.19 -8.94 -8.55
N ARG A 146 0.93 -7.89 -7.76
CA ARG A 146 1.38 -6.52 -8.00
C ARG A 146 1.42 -5.80 -6.66
N GLN A 147 2.46 -5.01 -6.46
CA GLN A 147 2.60 -4.10 -5.33
C GLN A 147 3.12 -2.76 -5.80
N ILE A 148 2.51 -1.69 -5.30
CA ILE A 148 3.00 -0.32 -5.51
C ILE A 148 3.12 0.36 -4.17
N ASP A 149 4.29 0.93 -3.91
CA ASP A 149 4.50 1.76 -2.74
C ASP A 149 4.42 3.25 -3.12
N ALA A 150 3.67 4.02 -2.33
CA ALA A 150 3.54 5.46 -2.43
C ALA A 150 3.80 6.09 -1.05
N TRP A 151 4.72 7.05 -0.98
CA TRP A 151 5.19 7.64 0.26
C TRP A 151 5.73 9.06 0.08
N ASP A 152 5.82 9.82 1.18
CA ASP A 152 6.38 11.19 1.17
C ASP A 152 7.91 11.15 1.11
N ALA A 153 8.46 11.41 -0.08
CA ALA A 153 9.90 11.42 -0.32
C ALA A 153 10.66 12.50 0.48
N ARG A 154 9.98 13.58 0.89
CA ARG A 154 10.64 14.76 1.48
C ARG A 154 11.26 14.40 2.82
N GLY A 155 12.59 14.47 2.87
CA GLY A 155 13.39 14.12 4.04
C GLY A 155 14.16 12.81 3.90
N ASN A 156 13.94 12.04 2.82
CA ASN A 156 14.75 10.89 2.49
C ASN A 156 15.87 11.28 1.51
N SER A 157 17.12 10.87 1.79
CA SER A 157 18.29 11.19 0.95
C SER A 157 18.21 10.60 -0.46
N VAL A 158 17.44 9.53 -0.66
CA VAL A 158 17.22 8.94 -2.00
C VAL A 158 16.62 9.95 -2.97
N THR A 159 15.90 10.97 -2.49
CA THR A 159 15.34 12.02 -3.36
C THR A 159 16.37 12.80 -4.15
N SER A 160 17.62 12.86 -3.67
CA SER A 160 18.72 13.50 -4.41
C SER A 160 19.05 12.80 -5.74
N THR A 161 18.60 11.55 -5.92
CA THR A 161 18.76 10.81 -7.17
C THR A 161 17.60 11.01 -8.14
N LEU A 162 16.51 11.65 -7.71
CA LEU A 162 15.38 11.98 -8.57
C LEU A 162 15.73 13.25 -9.37
N THR A 163 15.99 13.10 -10.66
CA THR A 163 16.33 14.20 -11.56
C THR A 163 15.30 14.36 -12.66
N GLY A 164 14.86 15.60 -12.92
CA GLY A 164 13.90 15.92 -13.99
C GLY A 164 12.44 15.85 -13.56
N ASP A 165 11.54 16.00 -14.54
CA ASP A 165 10.11 15.80 -14.31
C ASP A 165 9.84 14.33 -14.04
N PRO A 166 8.98 13.98 -13.06
CA PRO A 166 8.67 12.60 -12.75
C PRO A 166 8.02 11.93 -13.97
N VAL A 167 8.68 10.90 -14.49
CA VAL A 167 8.08 9.98 -15.46
C VAL A 167 7.50 8.82 -14.65
N TYR A 168 6.18 8.81 -14.48
CA TYR A 168 5.52 7.70 -13.83
C TYR A 168 5.45 6.52 -14.81
N PRO A 169 5.96 5.34 -14.44
CA PRO A 169 5.81 4.15 -15.28
C PRO A 169 4.33 3.75 -15.37
N ASP A 170 3.99 2.82 -16.25
CA ASP A 170 2.64 2.24 -16.40
C ASP A 170 2.19 1.41 -15.16
N LEU A 171 3.05 1.36 -14.12
CA LEU A 171 2.77 0.80 -12.80
C LEU A 171 2.12 -0.59 -12.84
N GLY A 172 2.46 -1.41 -13.85
CA GLY A 172 2.00 -2.79 -13.98
C GLY A 172 0.50 -2.96 -14.25
N LEU A 173 -0.18 -1.93 -14.74
CA LEU A 173 -1.62 -2.00 -15.05
C LEU A 173 -1.97 -2.86 -16.27
N PRO A 174 -1.19 -2.91 -17.36
CA PRO A 174 -1.53 -3.74 -18.51
C PRO A 174 -1.64 -5.23 -18.15
N GLY A 175 -2.83 -5.80 -18.37
CA GLY A 175 -3.09 -7.22 -18.11
C GLY A 175 -3.63 -7.53 -16.71
N LEU A 176 -3.76 -6.52 -15.85
CA LEU A 176 -4.51 -6.65 -14.60
C LEU A 176 -6.01 -6.52 -14.90
N ALA A 177 -6.79 -7.52 -14.51
CA ALA A 177 -8.24 -7.39 -14.54
C ALA A 177 -8.67 -6.57 -13.31
N GLU A 178 -9.49 -5.54 -13.54
CA GLU A 178 -10.20 -4.83 -12.47
C GLU A 178 -10.98 -5.85 -11.62
N ARG A 179 -10.73 -5.81 -10.31
CA ARG A 179 -11.22 -6.81 -9.36
C ARG A 179 -11.83 -6.20 -8.12
N ALA A 180 -12.00 -4.88 -8.05
CA ALA A 180 -12.69 -4.26 -6.93
C ALA A 180 -14.14 -4.76 -6.79
N ALA A 181 -14.65 -4.73 -5.56
CA ALA A 181 -16.09 -4.90 -5.34
C ALA A 181 -16.87 -3.79 -6.05
N ALA A 182 -18.05 -4.12 -6.58
CA ALA A 182 -18.87 -3.18 -7.35
C ALA A 182 -19.20 -1.89 -6.56
N GLU A 183 -19.42 -2.02 -5.26
CA GLU A 183 -19.67 -0.91 -4.34
C GLU A 183 -18.47 0.05 -4.27
N MET A 184 -17.24 -0.48 -4.29
CA MET A 184 -16.03 0.34 -4.31
C MET A 184 -15.95 1.12 -5.62
N GLY A 185 -16.18 0.47 -6.76
CA GLY A 185 -16.22 1.12 -8.06
C GLY A 185 -17.21 2.29 -8.11
N VAL A 186 -18.43 2.10 -7.60
CA VAL A 186 -19.44 3.17 -7.55
C VAL A 186 -18.99 4.36 -6.71
N VAL A 187 -18.43 4.12 -5.51
CA VAL A 187 -17.98 5.21 -4.62
C VAL A 187 -16.81 5.97 -5.24
N VAL A 188 -15.84 5.25 -5.81
CA VAL A 188 -14.66 5.82 -6.46
C VAL A 188 -15.06 6.64 -7.69
N ASP A 189 -15.97 6.14 -8.52
CA ASP A 189 -16.48 6.86 -9.69
C ASP A 189 -17.14 8.19 -9.29
N LEU A 190 -17.98 8.16 -8.26
CA LEU A 190 -18.64 9.36 -7.74
C LEU A 190 -17.62 10.35 -7.16
N LEU A 191 -16.66 9.86 -6.37
CA LEU A 191 -15.65 10.70 -5.74
C LEU A 191 -14.72 11.33 -6.78
N ASN A 192 -14.19 10.53 -7.70
CA ASN A 192 -13.33 11.03 -8.77
C ASN A 192 -14.08 11.98 -9.71
N THR A 193 -15.33 11.68 -10.09
CA THR A 193 -16.14 12.61 -10.89
C THR A 193 -16.28 13.96 -10.19
N ALA A 194 -16.52 13.97 -8.88
CA ALA A 194 -16.63 15.20 -8.13
C ALA A 194 -15.30 15.94 -8.01
N LEU A 195 -14.19 15.25 -7.71
CA LEU A 195 -12.86 15.85 -7.58
C LEU A 195 -12.34 16.38 -8.94
N SER A 196 -12.41 15.57 -9.99
CA SER A 196 -11.94 15.90 -11.34
C SER A 196 -12.69 17.08 -11.98
N THR A 197 -13.92 17.36 -11.53
CA THR A 197 -14.72 18.52 -11.97
C THR A 197 -14.65 19.70 -10.99
N GLY A 198 -13.80 19.65 -9.97
CA GLY A 198 -13.66 20.69 -8.96
C GLY A 198 -14.88 20.85 -8.05
N ASN A 199 -15.80 19.88 -8.03
CA ASN A 199 -17.04 19.92 -7.25
C ASN A 199 -16.82 19.43 -5.82
N ALA A 200 -16.21 20.28 -5.00
CA ALA A 200 -15.91 20.01 -3.59
C ALA A 200 -17.16 19.66 -2.75
N THR A 201 -18.33 20.21 -3.08
CA THR A 201 -19.57 19.89 -2.34
C THR A 201 -20.04 18.47 -2.63
N ALA A 202 -20.02 18.04 -3.90
CA ALA A 202 -20.35 16.68 -4.28
C ALA A 202 -19.34 15.68 -3.67
N ALA A 203 -18.03 15.98 -3.75
CA ALA A 203 -17.00 15.12 -3.16
C ALA A 203 -17.20 14.97 -1.65
N ALA A 204 -17.38 16.09 -0.94
CA ALA A 204 -17.58 16.07 0.50
C ALA A 204 -18.89 15.37 0.93
N SER A 205 -19.89 15.30 0.05
CA SER A 205 -21.17 14.64 0.37
C SER A 205 -21.04 13.12 0.53
N LEU A 206 -19.97 12.52 -0.01
CA LEU A 206 -19.66 11.09 0.09
C LEU A 206 -19.04 10.71 1.44
N PHE A 207 -18.57 11.69 2.21
CA PHE A 207 -17.97 11.46 3.53
C PHE A 207 -19.04 11.40 4.63
N SER A 208 -18.81 10.56 5.63
CA SER A 208 -19.60 10.57 6.88
C SER A 208 -19.34 11.86 7.68
N TYR A 209 -20.21 12.16 8.65
CA TYR A 209 -20.08 13.37 9.46
C TYR A 209 -18.78 13.42 10.28
N ASP A 210 -18.28 12.27 10.67
CA ASP A 210 -17.08 12.00 11.47
C ASP A 210 -15.87 11.56 10.63
N ALA A 211 -15.95 11.66 9.30
CA ALA A 211 -14.87 11.27 8.42
C ALA A 211 -13.60 12.09 8.67
N VAL A 212 -12.45 11.47 8.37
CA VAL A 212 -11.13 12.10 8.43
C VAL A 212 -10.51 12.04 7.04
N LEU A 213 -10.11 13.19 6.51
CA LEU A 213 -9.27 13.30 5.32
C LEU A 213 -7.83 13.52 5.77
N GLU A 214 -6.94 12.62 5.37
CA GLU A 214 -5.50 12.69 5.63
C GLU A 214 -4.77 12.95 4.32
N ASP A 215 -4.06 14.07 4.24
CA ASP A 215 -3.20 14.41 3.11
C ASP A 215 -1.74 14.24 3.57
N MET A 216 -1.11 13.14 3.16
CA MET A 216 0.26 12.80 3.56
C MET A 216 1.28 13.80 2.99
N THR A 217 1.01 14.38 1.82
CA THR A 217 1.86 15.39 1.20
C THR A 217 1.79 16.73 1.95
N LEU A 218 0.65 17.12 2.49
CA LEU A 218 0.55 18.33 3.29
C LEU A 218 0.79 18.08 4.78
N ARG A 219 0.90 16.80 5.19
CA ARG A 219 0.88 16.37 6.60
C ARG A 219 -0.31 16.96 7.34
N LEU A 220 -1.45 16.99 6.64
CA LEU A 220 -2.68 17.62 7.08
C LEU A 220 -3.70 16.54 7.43
N ARG A 221 -4.41 16.77 8.52
CA ARG A 221 -5.58 15.99 8.93
C ARG A 221 -6.77 16.92 9.07
N VAL A 222 -7.84 16.63 8.34
CA VAL A 222 -9.08 17.41 8.35
C VAL A 222 -10.20 16.52 8.87
N GLU A 223 -10.78 16.89 10.01
CA GLU A 223 -11.79 16.09 10.70
C GLU A 223 -13.19 16.67 10.52
N GLY A 224 -14.10 15.80 10.11
CA GLY A 224 -15.51 16.08 9.98
C GLY A 224 -15.90 16.65 8.62
N ARG A 225 -17.08 16.25 8.14
CA ARG A 225 -17.54 16.56 6.78
C ARG A 225 -17.51 18.05 6.45
N SER A 226 -17.95 18.91 7.36
CA SER A 226 -17.97 20.37 7.12
C SER A 226 -16.58 20.97 6.95
N ALA A 227 -15.58 20.46 7.68
CA ALA A 227 -14.20 20.91 7.56
C ALA A 227 -13.60 20.39 6.26
N ILE A 228 -13.87 19.13 5.89
CA ILE A 228 -13.50 18.54 4.60
C ILE A 228 -14.08 19.35 3.44
N THR A 229 -15.38 19.70 3.49
CA THR A 229 -16.01 20.57 2.49
C THR A 229 -15.29 21.91 2.36
N SER A 230 -14.96 22.55 3.49
CA SER A 230 -14.27 23.85 3.50
C SER A 230 -12.82 23.75 3.00
N TYR A 231 -12.15 22.64 3.28
CA TYR A 231 -10.83 22.35 2.74
C TYR A 231 -10.90 22.19 1.22
N LEU A 232 -11.69 21.23 0.72
CA LEU A 232 -11.79 20.93 -0.71
C LEU A 232 -12.25 22.15 -1.54
N ASN A 233 -13.19 22.97 -1.03
CA ASN A 233 -13.62 24.19 -1.73
C ASN A 233 -12.47 25.19 -1.98
N ARG A 234 -11.43 25.17 -1.14
CA ARG A 234 -10.26 26.06 -1.28
C ARG A 234 -9.15 25.45 -2.11
N THR A 235 -9.08 24.12 -2.17
CA THR A 235 -7.86 23.44 -2.62
C THR A 235 -8.06 22.53 -3.83
N VAL A 236 -9.27 22.06 -4.14
CA VAL A 236 -9.51 21.02 -5.17
C VAL A 236 -8.93 21.37 -6.55
N GLN A 237 -8.86 22.64 -6.91
CA GLN A 237 -8.27 23.09 -8.19
C GLN A 237 -6.74 23.02 -8.23
N SER A 238 -6.09 22.87 -7.07
CA SER A 238 -4.62 22.86 -6.91
C SER A 238 -4.09 21.53 -6.38
N LEU A 239 -4.97 20.61 -6.00
CA LEU A 239 -4.59 19.31 -5.46
C LEU A 239 -4.23 18.37 -6.60
N PRO A 240 -3.19 17.53 -6.44
CA PRO A 240 -2.79 16.56 -7.46
C PRO A 240 -3.83 15.46 -7.68
N TYR A 241 -4.71 15.23 -6.71
CA TYR A 241 -5.88 14.34 -6.77
C TYR A 241 -7.19 15.11 -7.03
N GLY A 242 -7.09 16.34 -7.56
CA GLY A 242 -8.18 17.29 -7.73
C GLY A 242 -8.68 17.43 -9.17
N GLU A 243 -8.82 18.66 -9.66
CA GLU A 243 -9.37 18.92 -11.00
C GLU A 243 -8.51 18.27 -12.12
N GLY A 244 -9.17 17.62 -13.09
CA GLY A 244 -8.52 16.99 -14.23
C GLY A 244 -7.95 15.60 -14.01
N THR A 245 -8.14 15.00 -12.84
CA THR A 245 -7.66 13.64 -12.54
C THR A 245 -8.52 12.56 -13.16
N ALA A 246 -7.93 11.37 -13.30
CA ALA A 246 -8.61 10.15 -13.69
C ALA A 246 -8.17 9.00 -12.78
N VAL A 247 -9.09 8.07 -12.53
CA VAL A 247 -8.79 6.82 -11.83
C VAL A 247 -8.18 5.84 -12.82
N THR A 248 -7.10 5.20 -12.39
CA THR A 248 -6.36 4.20 -13.16
C THR A 248 -6.66 2.78 -12.70
N HIS A 249 -6.87 2.59 -11.39
CA HIS A 249 -7.12 1.29 -10.80
C HIS A 249 -7.96 1.41 -9.55
N VAL A 250 -8.90 0.49 -9.35
CA VAL A 250 -9.66 0.38 -8.11
C VAL A 250 -9.34 -0.94 -7.45
N LEU A 251 -9.26 -0.93 -6.12
CA LEU A 251 -9.01 -2.16 -5.37
C LEU A 251 -9.75 -2.19 -4.04
N GLY A 252 -9.99 -3.40 -3.57
CA GLY A 252 -10.64 -3.66 -2.29
C GLY A 252 -12.10 -4.05 -2.40
N SER A 253 -12.65 -4.33 -1.23
CA SER A 253 -13.93 -5.00 -1.06
C SER A 253 -14.99 -4.02 -0.57
N ALA A 254 -16.22 -4.51 -0.38
CA ALA A 254 -17.28 -3.73 0.25
C ALA A 254 -16.95 -3.29 1.69
N MET A 255 -15.94 -3.89 2.34
CA MET A 255 -15.49 -3.49 3.67
C MET A 255 -14.46 -2.36 3.65
N GLY A 256 -13.73 -2.14 2.56
CA GLY A 256 -12.63 -1.18 2.51
C GLY A 256 -11.72 -1.40 1.31
N GLY A 257 -10.92 -0.39 0.98
CA GLY A 257 -10.05 -0.39 -0.19
C GLY A 257 -9.65 1.02 -0.56
N GLY A 258 -9.42 1.26 -1.85
CA GLY A 258 -9.17 2.58 -2.41
C GLY A 258 -8.85 2.50 -3.90
N TYR A 259 -8.15 3.51 -4.39
CA TYR A 259 -7.88 3.67 -5.80
C TYR A 259 -6.56 4.40 -6.04
N GLU A 260 -6.08 4.27 -7.28
CA GLU A 260 -4.91 4.93 -7.85
C GLU A 260 -5.35 5.96 -8.90
#